data_AF-A0A7K3XHC9-F1
#
_entry.id   AF-A0A7K3XHC9-F1
#
_cell.length_a   1.000
_cell.length_b   1.000
_cell.length_c   1.000
_cell.angle_alpha   90.00
_cell.angle_beta   90.00
_cell.angle_gamma   90.00
#
_symmetry.space_group_name_H-M   'P 1'
#
loop_
_entity.id
_entity.type
_entity.pdbx_description
1 polymer ?
#
loop_
_entity_poly.entity_id
_entity_poly.type
_entity_poly.pdbx_seq_one_letter_code
_entity_poly.pdbx_strand_id
1 'polypeptide(L)' 'MKNALSAEKLKLVWDDLNNKCGKFEKMGEITAGKIQTYDVTYTLCHFENMKLKMKLVFDKDNKIAGLFFVPENQQ' A
#
# COMPACT_ATOMS: atom_id res chain seq x y z
N MET A 1 6.60 -7.98 -13.07
CA MET A 1 6.10 -8.49 -11.79
C MET A 1 4.91 -9.44 -11.96
N LYS A 2 5.12 -10.75 -12.17
CA LYS A 2 4.02 -11.74 -12.11
C LYS A 2 4.00 -12.56 -10.80
N ASN A 3 5.07 -12.56 -10.01
CA ASN A 3 5.26 -13.54 -8.92
C ASN A 3 5.21 -12.96 -7.49
N ALA A 4 5.24 -11.63 -7.32
CA ALA A 4 5.26 -10.99 -6.00
C ALA A 4 3.86 -10.66 -5.45
N LEU A 5 2.89 -10.39 -6.32
CA LEU A 5 1.52 -9.96 -5.99
C LEU A 5 0.47 -10.92 -6.57
N SER A 6 0.63 -12.23 -6.34
CA SER A 6 -0.48 -13.14 -6.64
C SER A 6 -1.68 -12.77 -5.75
N ALA A 7 -2.90 -13.03 -6.24
CA ALA A 7 -4.13 -12.78 -5.48
C ALA A 7 -4.08 -13.44 -4.08
N GLU A 8 -3.48 -14.63 -4.00
CA GLU A 8 -3.29 -15.36 -2.73
C GLU A 8 -2.38 -14.63 -1.76
N LYS A 9 -1.23 -14.12 -2.22
CA LYS A 9 -0.32 -13.32 -1.37
C LYS A 9 -0.97 -12.03 -0.91
N LEU A 10 -1.70 -11.35 -1.80
CA LEU A 10 -2.45 -10.15 -1.45
C LEU A 10 -3.52 -10.43 -0.40
N LYS A 11 -4.23 -11.54 -0.53
CA LYS A 11 -5.20 -11.97 0.48
C LYS A 11 -4.53 -12.21 1.83
N LEU A 12 -3.42 -12.94 1.87
CA LEU A 12 -2.67 -13.19 3.11
C LEU A 12 -2.17 -11.90 3.76
N VAL A 13 -1.63 -10.97 2.97
CA VAL A 13 -1.21 -9.65 3.47
C VAL A 13 -2.41 -8.85 4.01
N TRP A 14 -3.53 -8.86 3.30
CA TRP A 14 -4.73 -8.14 3.74
C TRP A 14 -5.35 -8.72 5.01
N ASP A 15 -5.40 -10.06 5.13
CA ASP A 15 -5.87 -10.74 6.34
C ASP A 15 -4.93 -10.45 7.53
N ASP A 16 -3.60 -10.43 7.33
CA ASP A 16 -2.64 -10.03 8.36
C ASP A 16 -2.82 -8.56 8.81
N LEU A 17 -3.07 -7.65 7.85
CA LEU A 17 -3.38 -6.25 8.15
C LEU A 17 -4.66 -6.12 8.96
N ASN A 18 -5.74 -6.80 8.60
CA ASN A 18 -6.99 -6.73 9.37
C ASN A 18 -6.82 -7.31 10.78
N ASN A 19 -6.04 -8.39 10.93
CA ASN A 19 -5.76 -8.99 12.23
C ASN A 19 -4.93 -8.06 13.14
N LYS A 20 -3.97 -7.32 12.59
CA LYS A 20 -3.08 -6.44 13.37
C LYS A 20 -3.65 -5.04 13.59
N CYS A 21 -4.30 -4.49 12.57
CA CYS A 21 -4.71 -3.08 12.52
C CYS A 21 -6.21 -2.89 12.77
N GLY A 22 -6.98 -3.98 12.86
CA GLY A 22 -8.45 -3.95 12.86
C GLY A 22 -9.01 -3.81 11.45
N LYS A 23 -10.33 -3.69 11.32
CA LYS A 23 -11.00 -3.61 10.02
C LYS A 23 -10.59 -2.35 9.27
N PHE A 24 -10.39 -2.47 7.96
CA PHE A 24 -10.25 -1.30 7.09
C PHE A 24 -11.53 -0.46 7.07
N GLU A 25 -11.39 0.84 7.32
CA GLU A 25 -12.51 1.79 7.36
C GLU A 25 -12.57 2.65 6.10
N LYS A 26 -11.49 3.35 5.78
CA LYS A 26 -11.43 4.29 4.64
C LYS A 26 -10.02 4.58 4.14
N MET A 27 -9.94 5.03 2.89
CA MET A 27 -8.75 5.67 2.33
C MET A 27 -8.91 7.19 2.41
N GLY A 28 -7.83 7.87 2.77
CA GLY A 28 -7.71 9.32 2.73
C GLY A 28 -7.22 9.80 1.35
N GLU A 29 -6.62 10.99 1.34
CA GLU A 29 -6.12 11.59 0.12
C GLU A 29 -4.95 10.80 -0.48
N ILE A 30 -4.87 10.85 -1.80
CA ILE A 30 -3.79 10.22 -2.57
C ILE A 30 -2.81 11.31 -2.94
N THR A 31 -1.56 11.16 -2.50
CA THR A 31 -0.46 12.02 -2.90
C THR A 31 0.40 11.29 -3.92
N ALA A 32 0.44 11.80 -5.14
CA ALA A 32 1.36 11.31 -6.17
C ALA A 32 2.74 11.96 -5.99
N GLY A 33 3.78 11.22 -6.33
CA GLY A 33 5.16 11.68 -6.33
C GLY A 33 6.00 10.84 -7.31
N LYS A 34 7.26 11.20 -7.44
CA LYS A 34 8.24 10.45 -8.24
C LYS A 34 9.45 10.11 -7.41
N ILE A 35 9.90 8.86 -7.52
CA ILE A 35 11.18 8.42 -6.96
C ILE A 35 12.03 7.93 -8.13
N GLN A 36 13.02 8.73 -8.50
CA GLN A 36 13.88 8.48 -9.67
C GLN A 36 13.06 8.32 -10.96
N THR A 37 12.95 7.09 -11.47
CA THR A 37 12.20 6.76 -12.70
C THR A 37 10.85 6.12 -12.45
N TYR A 38 10.47 5.94 -11.18
CA TYR A 38 9.20 5.34 -10.77
C TYR A 38 8.19 6.40 -10.37
N ASP A 39 6.96 6.24 -10.84
CA ASP A 39 5.81 6.95 -10.33
C ASP A 39 5.36 6.29 -9.02
N VAL A 40 5.07 7.08 -8.00
CA VAL A 40 4.73 6.58 -6.67
C VAL A 40 3.50 7.29 -6.16
N THR A 41 2.55 6.56 -5.58
CA THR A 41 1.43 7.16 -4.86
C THR A 41 1.47 6.74 -3.40
N TYR A 42 1.14 7.68 -2.54
CA TYR A 42 0.96 7.49 -1.12
C TYR A 42 -0.50 7.72 -0.77
N THR A 43 -1.09 6.81 -0.01
CA THR A 43 -2.47 6.92 0.46
C THR A 43 -2.53 6.57 1.93
N LEU A 44 -3.17 7.42 2.72
CA LEU A 44 -3.40 7.13 4.13
C LEU A 44 -4.61 6.20 4.27
N CYS A 45 -4.40 4.97 4.72
CA CYS A 45 -5.44 4.00 5.02
C CYS A 45 -5.77 4.06 6.52
N HIS A 46 -7.05 4.25 6.82
CA HIS A 46 -7.59 4.22 8.17
C HIS A 46 -8.11 2.81 8.46
N PHE A 47 -7.57 2.20 9.50
CA PHE A 47 -8.08 0.98 10.10
C PHE A 47 -8.58 1.30 11.52
N GLU A 48 -9.44 0.45 12.08
CA GLU A 48 -10.05 0.66 13.40
C GLU A 48 -9.02 0.99 14.50
N ASN A 49 -7.87 0.32 14.51
CA ASN A 49 -6.88 0.48 15.58
C ASN A 49 -5.67 1.37 15.20
N MET A 50 -5.44 1.64 13.91
CA MET A 50 -4.31 2.47 13.47
C MET A 50 -4.43 3.00 12.05
N LYS A 51 -3.55 3.94 11.69
CA LYS A 51 -3.40 4.44 10.33
C LYS A 51 -2.13 3.90 9.68
N LEU A 52 -2.26 3.47 8.44
CA LEU A 52 -1.16 2.98 7.62
C LEU A 52 -1.01 3.86 6.38
N LYS A 53 0.22 4.16 5.99
CA LYS A 53 0.51 4.77 4.71
C LYS A 53 0.77 3.65 3.70
N MET A 54 -0.12 3.53 2.74
CA MET A 54 0.04 2.65 1.59
C MET A 54 0.88 3.37 0.54
N LYS A 55 1.94 2.72 0.06
CA LYS A 55 2.80 3.18 -1.03
C LYS A 55 2.66 2.24 -2.21
N LEU A 56 2.13 2.74 -3.32
CA LEU A 56 2.19 2.05 -4.61
C LEU A 56 3.33 2.63 -5.43
N VAL A 57 4.12 1.75 -6.02
CA VAL A 57 5.19 2.10 -6.96
C VAL A 57 4.77 1.57 -8.32
N PHE A 58 4.82 2.43 -9.34
CA PHE A 58 4.52 2.12 -10.73
C PHE A 58 5.81 2.19 -11.54
N ASP A 59 6.02 1.20 -12.42
CA ASP A 59 7.09 1.24 -13.41
C ASP A 59 6.74 2.15 -14.59
N LYS A 60 7.69 2.26 -15.54
CA LYS A 60 7.57 3.11 -16.73
C LYS A 60 6.42 2.70 -17.67
N ASP A 61 5.90 1.47 -17.53
CA ASP A 61 4.77 0.93 -18.28
C ASP A 61 3.44 1.11 -17.53
N ASN A 62 3.41 1.92 -16.46
CA ASN A 62 2.29 2.10 -15.53
C ASN A 62 1.82 0.80 -14.86
N LYS A 63 2.69 -0.21 -14.75
CA LYS A 63 2.39 -1.43 -14.00
C LYS A 63 2.83 -1.25 -12.56
N ILE A 64 2.06 -1.81 -11.63
CA ILE A 64 2.47 -1.85 -10.24
C ILE A 64 3.80 -2.62 -10.17
N ALA A 65 4.85 -1.93 -9.74
CA ALA A 65 6.23 -2.36 -9.48
C ALA A 65 6.47 -2.66 -7.99
N GLY A 66 5.61 -2.16 -7.10
CA GLY A 66 5.64 -2.49 -5.68
C GLY A 66 4.40 -1.99 -4.93
N LEU A 67 4.06 -2.68 -3.85
CA LEU A 67 2.99 -2.31 -2.91
C LEU A 67 3.52 -2.49 -1.49
N PHE A 68 3.45 -1.44 -0.69
CA PHE A 68 3.94 -1.44 0.69
C PHE A 68 2.92 -0.78 1.62
N PHE A 69 2.79 -1.31 2.82
CA PHE A 69 2.04 -0.67 3.91
C PHE A 69 3.02 -0.39 5.04
N VAL A 70 3.17 0.88 5.41
CA VAL A 70 4.04 1.30 6.52
C VAL A 70 3.21 2.07 7.55
N PRO A 71 3.57 2.03 8.85
CA PRO A 71 2.96 2.92 9.83
C PRO A 71 3.04 4.38 9.38
N GLU A 72 2.01 5.19 9.65
CA GLU A 72 1.99 6.62 9.31
C GLU A 72 3.26 7.36 9.77
N ASN A 73 3.84 6.91 10.88
CA ASN A 73 4.97 7.50 11.57
C ASN A 73 6.35 7.01 11.09
N GLN A 74 6.44 6.04 10.16
CA GLN A 74 7.72 5.66 9.55
C GLN A 74 7.94 6.47 8.26
N GLN A 75 8.98 7.33 8.27
CA GLN A 75 9.50 8.05 7.10
C GLN A 75 10.60 7.24 6.40
#